data_AF-A0A7C2ECS7-F1
#
_entry.id   AF-A0A7C2ECS7-F1
#
_cell.length_a   1.000
_cell.length_b   1.000
_cell.length_c   1.000
_cell.angle_alpha   90.00
_cell.angle_beta   90.00
_cell.angle_gamma   90.00
#
_symmetry.space_group_name_H-M   'P 1'
#
loop_
_entity.id
_entity.type
_entity.pdbx_description
1 polymer ?
#
loop_
_entity_poly.entity_id
_entity_poly.type
_entity_poly.pdbx_seq_one_letter_code
_entity_poly.pdbx_strand_id
1 'polypeptide(L)'
;AQEQREVERILGELSRVVGEVAEELLLSTEILGQLDFILAKGRYSTALGAGPPVLVSEPRLELKRARHPLLGSKAVPVDIRLGKDFDILIITGPNTGGKTVTLKTTGLCVLMVQSGLEVPVAEESEIGVFEAVFADIGDEQSVTENLSTFSAHLSNIIEILAKAGERSLVLLDELGAGTDPKEGAALACAILEELERRGAKTVATTHSSELKEFAAGRPRVENASVDFDPETLAPTYRLVIGQPGRSNAFEIARSLGLSAQLVERAKGFLRPEDRHLRQLSDELERARRRAETEAVQAARLKDEAAFLKAEYEGKLGELLAKKEKLLAGAREEAAAMVRRARQEAEAVIRELRGRVQEADRREREMAVQAARERLRQLSERFAQSSPSVLEGAVPGTVEPGARVFVPRFSQEGTVADVSKEGMVTVQIGSFRVGLPVAAVQPVAGWRSAGGVRFDGGSVAASSTVDLRGQRVEEALLALERHLDAAFLAGLGRVDVIHGYGTGALRAAVQEYLSGCPRVKSFRAGGPGEGGAGVTVVELE
;
A
#
# COMPACT_ATOMS: atom_id res chain seq x y z
N ALA A 1 -32.82 57.75 -56.70
CA ALA A 1 -32.14 58.97 -56.21
C ALA A 1 -32.80 59.53 -54.95
N GLN A 2 -34.10 59.86 -54.95
CA GLN A 2 -34.81 60.28 -53.72
C GLN A 2 -34.87 59.17 -52.67
N GLU A 3 -35.18 57.94 -53.07
CA GLU A 3 -35.18 56.78 -52.18
C GLU A 3 -33.83 56.57 -51.48
N GLN A 4 -32.72 56.66 -52.22
CA GLN A 4 -31.38 56.53 -51.67
C GLN A 4 -31.09 57.57 -50.57
N ARG A 5 -31.50 58.83 -50.79
CA ARG A 5 -31.32 59.92 -49.80
C ARG A 5 -32.15 59.70 -48.56
N GLU A 6 -33.35 59.14 -48.71
CA GLU A 6 -34.21 58.82 -47.59
C GLU A 6 -33.65 57.66 -46.76
N VAL A 7 -33.07 56.65 -47.40
CA VAL A 7 -32.34 55.57 -46.72
C VAL A 7 -31.15 56.12 -45.94
N GLU A 8 -30.33 57.00 -46.55
CA GLU A 8 -29.19 57.64 -45.87
C GLU A 8 -29.63 58.48 -44.66
N ARG A 9 -30.76 59.21 -44.79
CA ARG A 9 -31.34 59.97 -43.67
C ARG A 9 -31.72 59.05 -42.50
N ILE A 10 -32.43 57.96 -42.78
CA ILE A 10 -32.86 56.99 -41.77
C ILE A 10 -31.64 56.30 -41.11
N LEU A 11 -30.64 55.88 -41.89
CA LEU A 11 -29.41 55.30 -41.34
C LEU A 11 -28.63 56.29 -40.46
N GLY A 12 -28.59 57.56 -40.85
CA GLY A 12 -27.96 58.62 -40.05
C GLY A 12 -28.71 58.88 -38.74
N GLU A 13 -30.05 58.84 -38.76
CA GLU A 13 -30.88 58.92 -37.56
C GLU A 13 -30.64 57.74 -36.62
N LEU A 14 -30.68 56.51 -37.14
CA LEU A 14 -30.40 55.31 -36.35
C LEU A 14 -28.97 55.31 -35.79
N SER A 15 -27.98 55.73 -36.56
CA SER A 15 -26.59 55.84 -36.09
C SER A 15 -26.44 56.85 -34.95
N ARG A 16 -27.20 57.96 -34.99
CA ARG A 16 -27.19 58.95 -33.90
C ARG A 16 -27.84 58.40 -32.63
N VAL A 17 -28.91 57.62 -32.74
CA VAL A 17 -29.51 56.93 -31.58
C VAL A 17 -28.51 55.96 -30.92
N VAL A 18 -27.70 55.24 -31.73
CA VAL A 18 -26.60 54.41 -31.19
C VAL A 18 -25.52 55.29 -30.55
N GLY A 19 -25.18 56.43 -31.18
CA GLY A 19 -24.21 57.39 -30.66
C GLY A 19 -24.61 58.04 -29.32
N GLU A 20 -25.90 58.23 -29.07
CA GLU A 20 -26.44 58.76 -27.81
C GLU A 20 -26.17 57.85 -26.60
N VAL A 21 -25.97 56.55 -26.83
CA VAL A 21 -25.65 55.54 -25.79
C VAL A 21 -24.26 54.92 -25.99
N ALA A 22 -23.36 55.62 -26.69
CA ALA A 22 -22.05 55.09 -27.05
C ALA A 22 -21.18 54.74 -25.83
N GLU A 23 -21.25 55.54 -24.76
CA GLU A 23 -20.48 55.29 -23.53
C GLU A 23 -20.92 53.99 -22.86
N GLU A 24 -22.23 53.73 -22.73
CA GLU A 24 -22.76 52.49 -22.17
C GLU A 24 -22.41 51.27 -23.03
N LEU A 25 -22.43 51.41 -24.36
CA LEU A 25 -22.05 50.34 -25.28
C LEU A 25 -20.55 50.01 -25.21
N LEU A 26 -19.69 51.02 -25.11
CA LEU A 26 -18.25 50.83 -24.93
C LEU A 26 -17.94 50.15 -23.60
N LEU A 27 -18.56 50.62 -22.50
CA LEU A 27 -18.43 49.99 -21.19
C LEU A 27 -18.93 48.53 -21.21
N SER A 28 -20.08 48.28 -21.85
CA SER A 28 -20.62 46.92 -22.00
C SER A 28 -19.66 46.02 -22.77
N THR A 29 -19.01 46.54 -23.81
CA THR A 29 -18.04 45.79 -24.62
C THR A 29 -16.79 45.45 -23.80
N GLU A 30 -16.30 46.38 -22.98
CA GLU A 30 -15.17 46.13 -22.08
C GLU A 30 -15.50 45.05 -21.04
N ILE A 31 -16.66 45.16 -20.38
CA ILE A 31 -17.12 44.18 -19.39
C ILE A 31 -17.31 42.80 -20.04
N LEU A 32 -17.91 42.73 -21.23
CA LEU A 32 -18.06 41.48 -21.97
C LEU A 32 -16.70 40.86 -22.32
N GLY A 33 -15.71 41.68 -22.72
CA GLY A 33 -14.35 41.22 -22.97
C GLY A 33 -13.68 40.64 -21.71
N GLN A 34 -13.86 41.28 -20.54
CA GLN A 34 -13.35 40.77 -19.27
C GLN A 34 -14.02 39.45 -18.87
N LEU A 35 -15.35 39.36 -19.02
CA LEU A 35 -16.11 38.14 -18.73
C LEU A 35 -15.69 36.99 -19.65
N ASP A 36 -15.56 37.24 -20.96
CA ASP A 36 -15.12 36.23 -21.92
C ASP A 36 -13.71 35.74 -21.59
N PHE A 37 -12.78 36.65 -21.25
CA PHE A 37 -11.44 36.27 -20.82
C PHE A 37 -11.46 35.40 -19.56
N ILE A 38 -12.22 35.77 -18.52
CA ILE A 38 -12.35 34.97 -17.28
C ILE A 38 -12.92 33.57 -17.58
N LEU A 39 -13.97 33.49 -18.39
CA LEU A 39 -14.58 32.22 -18.79
C LEU A 39 -13.63 31.37 -19.64
N ALA A 40 -12.86 31.99 -20.53
CA ALA A 40 -11.83 31.32 -21.31
C ALA A 40 -10.74 30.71 -20.42
N LYS A 41 -10.30 31.42 -19.37
CA LYS A 41 -9.36 30.88 -18.37
C LYS A 41 -9.92 29.67 -17.64
N GLY A 42 -11.18 29.71 -17.21
CA GLY A 42 -11.84 28.57 -16.54
C GLY A 42 -11.98 27.35 -17.46
N ARG A 43 -12.34 27.56 -18.73
CA ARG A 43 -12.39 26.49 -19.75
C ARG A 43 -11.01 25.90 -20.01
N TYR A 44 -9.99 26.75 -20.13
CA TYR A 44 -8.61 26.30 -20.34
C TYR A 44 -8.08 25.49 -19.17
N SER A 45 -8.37 25.92 -17.93
CA SER A 45 -8.03 25.15 -16.73
C SER A 45 -8.65 23.75 -16.75
N THR A 46 -9.96 23.68 -17.03
CA THR A 46 -10.68 22.39 -17.13
C THR A 46 -10.07 21.49 -18.20
N ALA A 47 -9.70 22.05 -19.36
CA ALA A 47 -9.09 21.29 -20.45
C ALA A 47 -7.70 20.74 -20.09
N LEU A 48 -6.95 21.42 -19.23
CA LEU A 48 -5.65 20.99 -18.72
C LEU A 48 -5.74 20.03 -17.52
N GLY A 49 -6.89 19.93 -16.87
CA GLY A 49 -6.98 19.34 -15.54
C GLY A 49 -6.17 20.13 -14.51
N ALA A 50 -6.17 21.45 -14.65
CA ALA A 50 -5.45 22.38 -13.80
C ALA A 50 -6.27 22.75 -12.56
N GLY A 51 -5.57 23.26 -11.54
CA GLY A 51 -6.16 23.76 -10.32
C GLY A 51 -5.39 24.97 -9.78
N PRO A 52 -5.98 25.68 -8.82
CA PRO A 52 -5.32 26.81 -8.17
C PRO A 52 -4.24 26.30 -7.22
N PRO A 53 -2.97 26.74 -7.36
CA PRO A 53 -1.94 26.47 -6.37
C PRO A 53 -2.11 27.38 -5.15
N VAL A 54 -1.47 27.01 -4.04
CA VAL A 54 -1.32 27.87 -2.87
C VAL A 54 -0.36 29.00 -3.22
N LEU A 55 -0.83 30.25 -3.13
CA LEU A 55 0.01 31.41 -3.37
C LEU A 55 0.78 31.80 -2.11
N VAL A 56 2.08 32.04 -2.27
CA VAL A 56 2.97 32.51 -1.19
C VAL A 56 3.66 33.82 -1.57
N SER A 57 4.02 34.63 -0.58
CA SER A 57 4.63 35.95 -0.81
C SER A 57 6.11 35.89 -1.21
N GLU A 58 6.80 34.89 -0.69
CA GLU A 58 8.22 34.64 -0.87
C GLU A 58 8.47 34.04 -2.27
N PRO A 59 9.62 34.34 -2.92
CA PRO A 59 9.97 33.80 -4.23
C PRO A 59 10.41 32.34 -4.09
N ARG A 60 9.45 31.44 -3.83
CA ARG A 60 9.65 29.99 -3.69
C ARG A 60 8.58 29.23 -4.46
N LEU A 61 8.83 27.96 -4.76
CA LEU A 61 7.85 27.08 -5.38
C LEU A 61 8.00 25.65 -4.87
N GLU A 62 6.88 24.95 -4.80
CA GLU A 62 6.78 23.51 -4.59
C GLU A 62 5.68 23.00 -5.51
N LEU A 63 6.06 22.56 -6.70
CA LEU A 63 5.16 22.01 -7.71
C LEU A 63 5.05 20.51 -7.49
N LYS A 64 3.88 20.03 -7.09
CA LYS A 64 3.61 18.59 -6.92
C LYS A 64 2.85 18.06 -8.12
N ARG A 65 3.35 16.96 -8.70
CA ARG A 65 2.80 16.27 -9.88
C ARG A 65 2.54 17.22 -11.06
N ALA A 66 3.41 18.21 -11.25
CA ALA A 66 3.27 19.21 -12.29
C ALA A 66 3.40 18.59 -13.68
N ARG A 67 2.55 19.03 -14.61
CA ARG A 67 2.61 18.60 -16.01
C ARG A 67 2.92 19.77 -16.91
N HIS A 68 3.67 19.51 -17.98
CA HIS A 68 3.91 20.54 -18.97
C HIS A 68 2.58 20.93 -19.66
N PRO A 69 2.12 22.20 -19.58
CA PRO A 69 0.79 22.61 -20.05
C PRO A 69 0.50 22.25 -21.52
N LEU A 70 1.50 22.40 -22.40
CA LEU A 70 1.34 22.07 -23.83
C LEU A 70 1.36 20.56 -24.14
N LEU A 71 1.91 19.73 -23.25
CA LEU A 71 1.90 18.27 -23.42
C LEU A 71 0.67 17.63 -22.78
N GLY A 72 0.05 18.32 -21.82
CA GLY A 72 -1.19 17.91 -21.16
C GLY A 72 -1.07 16.52 -20.51
N SER A 73 -2.06 15.66 -20.75
CA SER A 73 -2.13 14.30 -20.18
C SER A 73 -1.00 13.37 -20.61
N LYS A 74 -0.30 13.68 -21.72
CA LYS A 74 0.85 12.90 -22.20
C LYS A 74 2.13 13.18 -21.40
N ALA A 75 2.19 14.32 -20.70
CA ALA A 75 3.35 14.67 -19.89
C ALA A 75 3.43 13.76 -18.67
N VAL A 76 4.59 13.18 -18.38
CA VAL A 76 4.81 12.53 -17.08
C VAL A 76 4.84 13.63 -16.00
N PRO A 77 4.12 13.47 -14.88
CA PRO A 77 4.12 14.46 -13.81
C PRO A 77 5.49 14.53 -13.11
N VAL A 78 5.94 15.73 -12.78
CA VAL A 78 7.21 15.99 -12.10
C VAL A 78 6.99 16.76 -10.79
N ASP A 79 7.79 16.44 -9.78
CA ASP A 79 7.82 17.17 -8.52
C ASP A 79 9.04 18.10 -8.52
N ILE A 80 8.84 19.39 -8.25
CA ILE A 80 9.90 20.41 -8.31
C ILE A 80 9.76 21.32 -7.10
N ARG A 81 10.84 21.53 -6.34
CA ARG A 81 10.87 22.51 -5.25
C ARG A 81 12.08 23.42 -5.37
N LEU A 82 11.92 24.69 -4.98
CA LEU A 82 12.96 25.71 -5.05
C LEU A 82 12.64 26.86 -4.09
N GLY A 83 13.66 27.42 -3.43
CA GLY A 83 13.55 28.63 -2.62
C GLY A 83 13.21 28.43 -1.14
N LYS A 84 13.09 27.17 -0.69
CA LYS A 84 12.93 26.83 0.73
C LYS A 84 14.23 26.27 1.30
N ASP A 85 14.54 25.04 0.95
CA ASP A 85 15.73 24.34 1.47
C ASP A 85 16.99 24.72 0.68
N PHE A 86 16.84 24.96 -0.61
CA PHE A 86 17.90 25.36 -1.53
C PHE A 86 17.37 26.37 -2.55
N ASP A 87 18.25 27.20 -3.10
CA ASP A 87 17.93 28.22 -4.10
C ASP A 87 18.33 27.81 -5.51
N ILE A 88 19.27 26.89 -5.65
CA ILE A 88 19.77 26.42 -6.93
C ILE A 88 19.52 24.93 -7.05
N LEU A 89 18.91 24.50 -8.15
CA LEU A 89 18.68 23.11 -8.50
C LEU A 89 19.44 22.77 -9.79
N ILE A 90 20.41 21.86 -9.69
CA ILE A 90 21.22 21.40 -10.83
C ILE A 90 20.66 20.06 -11.32
N ILE A 91 20.00 20.05 -12.47
CA ILE A 91 19.41 18.87 -13.08
C ILE A 91 20.40 18.22 -14.04
N THR A 92 20.72 16.95 -13.78
CA THR A 92 21.67 16.17 -14.56
C THR A 92 21.05 14.89 -15.13
N GLY A 93 21.67 14.32 -16.16
CA GLY A 93 21.20 13.10 -16.83
C GLY A 93 21.18 13.23 -18.35
N PRO A 94 20.70 12.22 -19.10
CA PRO A 94 20.67 12.26 -20.57
C PRO A 94 19.71 13.33 -21.09
N ASN A 95 19.97 13.87 -22.30
CA ASN A 95 19.12 14.90 -22.92
C ASN A 95 17.69 14.41 -23.18
N THR A 96 17.56 13.12 -23.54
CA THR A 96 16.27 12.45 -23.72
C THR A 96 15.49 12.25 -22.41
N GLY A 97 16.08 12.53 -21.24
CA GLY A 97 15.46 12.35 -19.92
C GLY A 97 14.45 13.42 -19.53
N GLY A 98 14.26 14.47 -20.33
CA GLY A 98 13.25 15.51 -20.07
C GLY A 98 13.72 16.68 -19.19
N LYS A 99 15.04 16.93 -19.12
CA LYS A 99 15.61 18.07 -18.37
C LYS A 99 15.04 19.41 -18.83
N THR A 100 15.11 19.71 -20.12
CA THR A 100 14.55 20.92 -20.74
C THR A 100 13.04 21.04 -20.54
N VAL A 101 12.30 19.92 -20.63
CA VAL A 101 10.85 19.91 -20.40
C VAL A 101 10.53 20.24 -18.95
N THR A 102 11.30 19.71 -18.00
CA THR A 102 11.19 20.03 -16.56
C THR A 102 11.43 21.52 -16.32
N LEU A 103 12.51 22.06 -16.90
CA LEU A 103 12.87 23.47 -16.84
C LEU A 103 11.73 24.38 -17.38
N LYS A 104 11.23 24.08 -18.58
CA LYS A 104 10.09 24.80 -19.20
C LYS A 104 8.81 24.68 -18.38
N THR A 105 8.55 23.52 -17.78
CA THR A 105 7.38 23.31 -16.93
C THR A 105 7.41 24.24 -15.72
N THR A 106 8.57 24.37 -15.05
CA THR A 106 8.75 25.29 -13.91
C THR A 106 8.42 26.74 -14.31
N GLY A 107 9.06 27.24 -15.38
CA GLY A 107 8.87 28.61 -15.85
C GLY A 107 7.44 28.90 -16.29
N LEU A 108 6.84 27.99 -17.06
CA LEU A 108 5.46 28.14 -17.53
C LEU A 108 4.46 28.15 -16.37
N CYS A 109 4.61 27.29 -15.37
CA CYS A 109 3.71 27.29 -14.21
C CYS A 109 3.76 28.63 -13.47
N VAL A 110 4.96 29.17 -13.24
CA VAL A 110 5.13 30.48 -12.59
C VAL A 110 4.49 31.60 -13.43
N LEU A 111 4.77 31.67 -14.73
CA LEU A 111 4.20 32.70 -15.61
C LEU A 111 2.68 32.60 -15.73
N MET A 112 2.14 31.39 -15.79
CA MET A 112 0.69 31.16 -15.83
C MET A 112 0.01 31.67 -14.57
N VAL A 113 0.51 31.31 -13.39
CA VAL A 113 -0.03 31.79 -12.11
C VAL A 113 0.01 33.32 -12.02
N GLN A 114 1.14 33.93 -12.37
CA GLN A 114 1.27 35.40 -12.34
C GLN A 114 0.43 36.10 -13.44
N SER A 115 -0.05 35.36 -14.43
CA SER A 115 -1.04 35.82 -15.42
C SER A 115 -2.50 35.55 -14.99
N GLY A 116 -2.70 35.04 -13.78
CA GLY A 116 -4.02 34.69 -13.24
C GLY A 116 -4.66 33.48 -13.90
N LEU A 117 -3.84 32.52 -14.37
CA LEU A 117 -4.25 31.20 -14.87
C LEU A 117 -3.99 30.13 -13.81
N GLU A 118 -4.86 29.13 -13.78
CA GLU A 118 -4.64 27.90 -13.01
C GLU A 118 -3.62 27.00 -13.72
N VAL A 119 -2.94 26.14 -12.96
CA VAL A 119 -1.82 25.32 -13.47
C VAL A 119 -2.04 23.83 -13.24
N PRO A 120 -1.52 22.95 -14.11
CA PRO A 120 -1.71 21.50 -14.03
C PRO A 120 -0.80 20.87 -12.97
N VAL A 121 -1.14 21.10 -11.70
CA VAL A 121 -0.42 20.65 -10.50
C VAL A 121 -1.39 20.05 -9.49
N ALA A 122 -0.89 19.35 -8.47
CA ALA A 122 -1.72 18.85 -7.37
C ALA A 122 -2.09 19.98 -6.38
N GLU A 123 -3.21 19.83 -5.64
CA GLU A 123 -3.82 20.86 -4.77
C GLU A 123 -2.88 21.47 -3.72
N GLU A 124 -1.88 20.73 -3.26
CA GLU A 124 -0.91 21.19 -2.24
C GLU A 124 0.32 21.90 -2.84
N SER A 125 0.29 22.23 -4.14
CA SER A 125 1.42 22.90 -4.77
C SER A 125 1.50 24.36 -4.35
N GLU A 126 2.70 24.85 -4.05
CA GLU A 126 2.94 26.25 -3.71
C GLU A 126 3.63 26.99 -4.85
N ILE A 127 3.16 28.20 -5.17
CA ILE A 127 3.86 29.11 -6.09
C ILE A 127 3.93 30.51 -5.48
N GLY A 128 5.16 30.98 -5.37
CA GLY A 128 5.51 32.32 -4.94
C GLY A 128 5.52 33.34 -6.06
N VAL A 129 5.52 34.62 -5.69
CA VAL A 129 5.59 35.73 -6.64
C VAL A 129 7.04 36.05 -6.99
N PHE A 130 7.39 35.98 -8.27
CA PHE A 130 8.69 36.34 -8.84
C PHE A 130 8.58 37.65 -9.62
N GLU A 131 9.46 38.61 -9.34
CA GLU A 131 9.47 39.90 -10.04
C GLU A 131 9.99 39.78 -11.47
N ALA A 132 10.86 38.80 -11.72
CA ALA A 132 11.41 38.52 -13.04
C ALA A 132 11.62 37.02 -13.24
N VAL A 133 11.33 36.55 -14.45
CA VAL A 133 11.65 35.20 -14.90
C VAL A 133 12.62 35.32 -16.09
N PHE A 134 13.83 34.79 -15.91
CA PHE A 134 14.88 34.77 -16.91
C PHE A 134 15.06 33.36 -17.45
N ALA A 135 15.32 33.25 -18.75
CA ALA A 135 15.48 31.98 -19.41
C ALA A 135 16.60 32.05 -20.46
N ASP A 136 17.54 31.11 -20.37
CA ASP A 136 18.46 30.75 -21.43
C ASP A 136 18.17 29.30 -21.83
N ILE A 137 17.26 29.15 -22.81
CA ILE A 137 16.69 27.86 -23.23
C ILE A 137 16.62 27.86 -24.76
N GLY A 138 17.46 27.07 -25.43
CA GLY A 138 17.56 27.09 -26.89
C GLY A 138 18.05 25.76 -27.47
N ASP A 139 17.66 25.48 -28.71
CA ASP A 139 18.14 24.32 -29.47
C ASP A 139 19.50 24.62 -30.08
N GLU A 140 20.54 23.88 -29.66
CA GLU A 140 21.89 23.90 -30.28
C GLU A 140 21.92 23.33 -31.72
N GLN A 141 20.77 23.16 -32.39
CA GLN A 141 20.65 22.39 -33.64
C GLN A 141 20.48 23.22 -34.93
N SER A 142 20.69 24.54 -34.90
CA SER A 142 20.81 25.30 -36.16
C SER A 142 22.26 25.24 -36.67
N VAL A 143 22.47 24.42 -37.69
CA VAL A 143 23.77 24.15 -38.35
C VAL A 143 24.41 25.41 -38.98
N THR A 144 23.67 26.52 -39.06
CA THR A 144 24.10 27.77 -39.69
C THR A 144 24.96 28.68 -38.81
N GLU A 145 25.13 28.41 -37.52
CA GLU A 145 25.71 29.38 -36.57
C GLU A 145 26.66 28.79 -35.51
N ASN A 146 27.58 27.88 -35.88
CA ASN A 146 28.48 27.20 -34.93
C ASN A 146 29.50 28.07 -34.14
N LEU A 147 29.54 29.39 -34.33
CA LEU A 147 30.28 30.35 -33.46
C LEU A 147 29.34 31.31 -32.71
N SER A 148 28.08 31.42 -33.17
CA SER A 148 27.10 32.35 -32.60
C SER A 148 26.45 31.79 -31.34
N THR A 149 26.28 30.46 -31.21
CA THR A 149 25.49 29.85 -30.13
C THR A 149 26.11 30.05 -28.76
N PHE A 150 27.38 29.67 -28.54
CA PHE A 150 28.03 29.89 -27.24
C PHE A 150 28.10 31.38 -26.86
N SER A 151 28.43 32.24 -27.83
CA SER A 151 28.50 33.69 -27.61
C SER A 151 27.12 34.31 -27.34
N ALA A 152 26.06 33.81 -27.97
CA ALA A 152 24.68 34.24 -27.76
C ALA A 152 24.18 33.80 -26.38
N HIS A 153 24.40 32.54 -26.00
CA HIS A 153 24.12 32.03 -24.66
C HIS A 153 24.85 32.86 -23.60
N LEU A 154 26.14 33.12 -23.79
CA LEU A 154 26.92 33.92 -22.85
C LEU A 154 26.43 35.38 -22.80
N SER A 155 26.06 35.98 -23.93
CA SER A 155 25.50 37.34 -23.97
C SER A 155 24.18 37.40 -23.20
N ASN A 156 23.30 36.42 -23.38
CA ASN A 156 22.06 36.30 -22.62
C ASN A 156 22.34 36.13 -21.13
N ILE A 157 23.26 35.24 -20.74
CA ILE A 157 23.68 35.06 -19.34
C ILE A 157 24.24 36.37 -18.76
N ILE A 158 25.01 37.15 -19.50
CA ILE A 158 25.49 38.47 -19.05
C ILE A 158 24.31 39.40 -18.74
N GLU A 159 23.29 39.43 -19.59
CA GLU A 159 22.08 40.22 -19.33
C GLU A 159 21.29 39.73 -18.12
N ILE A 160 21.18 38.41 -17.95
CA ILE A 160 20.52 37.78 -16.79
C ILE A 160 21.28 38.16 -15.52
N LEU A 161 22.61 38.00 -15.51
CA LEU A 161 23.46 38.41 -14.40
C LEU A 161 23.41 39.92 -14.17
N ALA A 162 23.09 40.78 -15.14
CA ALA A 162 22.95 42.20 -14.87
C ALA A 162 21.68 42.53 -14.06
N LYS A 163 20.62 41.71 -14.16
CA LYS A 163 19.26 42.02 -13.66
C LYS A 163 18.76 41.09 -12.55
N ALA A 164 19.28 39.86 -12.47
CA ALA A 164 18.80 38.86 -11.52
C ALA A 164 19.15 39.22 -10.07
N GLY A 165 18.18 38.98 -9.18
CA GLY A 165 18.27 39.21 -7.73
C GLY A 165 17.41 38.23 -6.93
N GLU A 166 17.15 38.54 -5.66
CA GLU A 166 16.52 37.62 -4.69
C GLU A 166 15.11 37.14 -5.10
N ARG A 167 14.38 37.97 -5.86
CA ARG A 167 13.02 37.69 -6.35
C ARG A 167 12.96 37.25 -7.82
N SER A 168 14.09 36.81 -8.37
CA SER A 168 14.18 36.33 -9.75
C SER A 168 14.17 34.80 -9.81
N LEU A 169 13.46 34.26 -10.80
CA LEU A 169 13.59 32.88 -11.26
C LEU A 169 14.51 32.86 -12.48
N VAL A 170 15.55 32.04 -12.47
CA VAL A 170 16.51 31.89 -13.55
C VAL A 170 16.51 30.45 -14.04
N LEU A 171 16.33 30.26 -15.35
CA LEU A 171 16.24 28.96 -15.99
C LEU A 171 17.36 28.83 -17.02
N LEU A 172 18.33 27.95 -16.78
CA LEU A 172 19.50 27.77 -17.65
C LEU A 172 19.51 26.35 -18.20
N ASP A 173 19.47 26.19 -19.51
CA ASP A 173 19.58 24.88 -20.16
C ASP A 173 21.01 24.63 -20.63
N GLU A 174 21.52 23.42 -20.39
CA GLU A 174 22.86 22.97 -20.78
C GLU A 174 24.00 23.93 -20.41
N LEU A 175 23.97 24.45 -19.19
CA LEU A 175 24.95 25.41 -18.70
C LEU A 175 26.39 24.83 -18.77
N GLY A 176 27.26 25.56 -19.47
CA GLY A 176 28.65 25.17 -19.71
C GLY A 176 28.88 24.33 -20.97
N ALA A 177 27.85 24.12 -21.81
CA ALA A 177 27.97 23.49 -23.12
C ALA A 177 28.57 24.42 -24.19
N GLY A 178 28.87 23.86 -25.37
CA GLY A 178 29.33 24.63 -26.54
C GLY A 178 30.81 25.07 -26.56
N THR A 179 31.62 24.68 -25.56
CA THR A 179 33.06 25.00 -25.49
C THR A 179 33.88 23.83 -24.91
N ASP A 180 35.16 24.03 -24.60
CA ASP A 180 35.97 23.05 -23.87
C ASP A 180 35.27 22.64 -22.57
N PRO A 181 35.05 21.35 -22.31
CA PRO A 181 34.27 20.90 -21.15
C PRO A 181 34.79 21.41 -19.80
N LYS A 182 36.11 21.57 -19.64
CA LYS A 182 36.69 22.04 -18.36
C LYS A 182 36.50 23.54 -18.21
N GLU A 183 36.75 24.31 -19.27
CA GLU A 183 36.54 25.76 -19.26
C GLU A 183 35.06 26.10 -19.09
N GLY A 184 34.18 25.39 -19.81
CA GLY A 184 32.73 25.53 -19.71
C GLY A 184 32.20 25.20 -18.31
N ALA A 185 32.68 24.11 -17.71
CA ALA A 185 32.32 23.75 -16.33
C ALA A 185 32.80 24.79 -15.31
N ALA A 186 34.02 25.30 -15.43
CA ALA A 186 34.56 26.32 -14.54
C ALA A 186 33.76 27.64 -14.64
N LEU A 187 33.43 28.06 -15.86
CA LEU A 187 32.60 29.24 -16.11
C LEU A 187 31.18 29.05 -15.54
N ALA A 188 30.58 27.89 -15.77
CA ALA A 188 29.27 27.55 -15.23
C ALA A 188 29.22 27.58 -13.70
N CYS A 189 30.26 27.07 -13.02
CA CYS A 189 30.37 27.17 -11.56
C CYS A 189 30.43 28.64 -11.10
N ALA A 190 31.21 29.49 -11.79
CA ALA A 190 31.30 30.91 -11.46
C ALA A 190 29.96 31.65 -11.65
N ILE A 191 29.21 31.31 -12.71
CA ILE A 191 27.87 31.87 -12.98
C ILE A 191 26.88 31.44 -11.89
N LEU A 192 26.86 30.16 -11.52
CA LEU A 192 25.99 29.66 -10.45
C LEU A 192 26.31 30.28 -9.10
N GLU A 193 27.59 30.46 -8.78
CA GLU A 193 28.03 31.14 -7.56
C GLU A 193 27.60 32.62 -7.53
N GLU A 194 27.68 33.31 -8.67
CA GLU A 194 27.21 34.70 -8.78
C GLU A 194 25.69 34.80 -8.57
N LEU A 195 24.92 33.87 -9.14
CA LEU A 195 23.46 33.78 -8.95
C LEU A 195 23.09 33.43 -7.50
N GLU A 196 23.84 32.53 -6.87
CA GLU A 196 23.70 32.18 -5.46
C GLU A 196 23.92 33.41 -4.57
N ARG A 197 25.00 34.18 -4.83
CA ARG A 197 25.31 35.40 -4.07
C ARG A 197 24.21 36.45 -4.18
N ARG A 198 23.49 36.49 -5.31
CA ARG A 198 22.35 37.38 -5.56
C ARG A 198 21.04 36.88 -4.95
N GLY A 199 21.01 35.67 -4.40
CA GLY A 199 19.81 35.03 -3.88
C GLY A 199 18.80 34.62 -4.95
N ALA A 200 19.21 34.55 -6.22
CA ALA A 200 18.33 34.20 -7.32
C ALA A 200 17.94 32.72 -7.26
N LYS A 201 16.68 32.43 -7.56
CA LYS A 201 16.18 31.05 -7.62
C LYS A 201 16.52 30.48 -8.97
N THR A 202 17.40 29.49 -9.02
CA THR A 202 17.96 29.01 -10.28
C THR A 202 17.65 27.54 -10.48
N VAL A 203 17.17 27.18 -11.67
CA VAL A 203 17.17 25.80 -12.16
C VAL A 203 18.13 25.77 -13.34
N ALA A 204 19.16 24.93 -13.25
CA ALA A 204 20.15 24.76 -14.30
C ALA A 204 20.18 23.31 -14.74
N THR A 205 20.28 23.03 -16.04
CA THR A 205 20.55 21.69 -16.54
C THR A 205 21.99 21.59 -17.02
N THR A 206 22.62 20.42 -16.87
CA THR A 206 23.99 20.22 -17.36
C THR A 206 24.30 18.75 -17.61
N HIS A 207 25.35 18.52 -18.40
CA HIS A 207 25.98 17.22 -18.59
C HIS A 207 27.36 17.12 -17.91
N SER A 208 27.87 18.20 -17.32
CA SER A 208 29.16 18.26 -16.63
C SER A 208 29.11 17.52 -15.29
N SER A 209 30.20 16.83 -14.95
CA SER A 209 30.32 16.14 -13.65
C SER A 209 30.82 17.09 -12.55
N GLU A 210 31.60 18.09 -12.93
CA GLU A 210 32.11 19.14 -12.07
C GLU A 210 30.98 19.93 -11.41
N LEU A 211 29.86 20.16 -12.12
CA LEU A 211 28.69 20.82 -11.54
C LEU A 211 27.96 19.94 -10.49
N LYS A 212 28.10 18.62 -10.58
CA LYS A 212 27.57 17.70 -9.55
C LYS A 212 28.34 17.85 -8.25
N GLU A 213 29.66 17.98 -8.36
CA GLU A 213 30.56 18.22 -7.24
C GLU A 213 30.33 19.61 -6.63
N PHE A 214 30.10 20.62 -7.48
CA PHE A 214 29.75 21.97 -7.04
C PHE A 214 28.54 21.97 -6.09
N ALA A 215 27.49 21.20 -6.39
CA ALA A 215 26.31 21.10 -5.51
C ALA A 215 26.63 20.38 -4.19
N ALA A 216 27.43 19.31 -4.21
CA ALA A 216 27.68 18.48 -3.03
C ALA A 216 28.35 19.22 -1.85
N GLY A 217 29.00 20.36 -2.11
CA GLY A 217 29.67 21.17 -1.10
C GLY A 217 28.89 22.38 -0.59
N ARG A 218 27.66 22.64 -1.08
CA ARG A 218 26.95 23.91 -0.83
C ARG A 218 25.54 23.70 -0.29
N PRO A 219 25.20 24.21 0.91
CA PRO A 219 23.89 23.98 1.52
C PRO A 219 22.69 24.48 0.71
N ARG A 220 22.86 25.52 -0.12
CA ARG A 220 21.76 26.14 -0.88
C ARG A 220 21.74 25.74 -2.35
N VAL A 221 22.54 24.74 -2.72
CA VAL A 221 22.60 24.18 -4.07
C VAL A 221 22.32 22.69 -3.97
N GLU A 222 21.35 22.21 -4.73
CA GLU A 222 20.92 20.82 -4.67
C GLU A 222 21.07 20.14 -6.04
N ASN A 223 21.46 18.87 -6.00
CA ASN A 223 21.50 18.04 -7.20
C ASN A 223 20.13 17.45 -7.49
N ALA A 224 19.79 17.33 -8.76
CA ALA A 224 18.70 16.51 -9.22
C ALA A 224 19.10 15.70 -10.45
N SER A 225 18.36 14.62 -10.67
CA SER A 225 18.57 13.73 -11.79
C SER A 225 17.26 13.34 -12.44
N VAL A 226 17.28 13.18 -13.76
CA VAL A 226 16.17 12.56 -14.48
C VAL A 226 16.40 11.05 -14.54
N ASP A 227 15.42 10.29 -14.04
CA ASP A 227 15.52 8.85 -13.91
C ASP A 227 15.31 8.13 -15.25
N PHE A 228 16.01 7.01 -15.42
CA PHE A 228 16.11 6.26 -16.66
C PHE A 228 15.93 4.78 -16.37
N ASP A 229 15.07 4.12 -17.13
CA ASP A 229 14.84 2.69 -16.94
C ASP A 229 16.00 1.89 -17.57
N PRO A 230 16.80 1.15 -16.78
CA PRO A 230 17.94 0.39 -17.28
C PRO A 230 17.52 -0.86 -18.05
N GLU A 231 16.28 -1.35 -17.89
CA GLU A 231 15.78 -2.53 -18.61
C GLU A 231 15.24 -2.15 -19.98
N THR A 232 14.35 -1.14 -20.03
CA THR A 232 13.74 -0.69 -21.29
C THR A 232 14.60 0.34 -22.03
N LEU A 233 15.59 0.93 -21.34
CA LEU A 233 16.43 2.03 -21.85
C LEU A 233 15.59 3.24 -22.27
N ALA A 234 14.43 3.42 -21.62
CA ALA A 234 13.53 4.52 -21.83
C ALA A 234 13.66 5.57 -20.71
N PRO A 235 13.56 6.87 -21.04
CA PRO A 235 13.44 7.91 -20.02
C PRO A 235 12.14 7.71 -19.24
N THR A 236 12.23 7.68 -17.91
CA THR A 236 11.03 7.64 -17.05
C THR A 236 10.43 9.02 -16.86
N TYR A 237 11.19 10.06 -17.23
CA TYR A 237 10.87 11.49 -17.04
C TYR A 237 10.60 11.88 -15.58
N ARG A 238 10.96 11.01 -14.62
CA ARG A 238 10.85 11.30 -13.19
C ARG A 238 12.07 12.11 -12.75
N LEU A 239 11.83 13.25 -12.13
CA LEU A 239 12.87 14.04 -11.47
C LEU A 239 13.11 13.50 -10.06
N VAL A 240 14.37 13.24 -9.72
CA VAL A 240 14.81 12.83 -8.39
C VAL A 240 15.72 13.92 -7.83
N ILE A 241 15.22 14.66 -6.84
CA ILE A 241 15.95 15.71 -6.13
C ILE A 241 16.80 15.10 -5.00
N GLY A 242 17.97 15.67 -4.75
CA GLY A 242 18.95 15.22 -3.76
C GLY A 242 20.04 14.32 -4.33
N GLN A 243 20.01 14.02 -5.63
CA GLN A 243 20.91 13.01 -6.21
C GLN A 243 21.41 13.41 -7.60
N PRO A 244 22.73 13.34 -7.84
CA PRO A 244 23.31 13.57 -9.14
C PRO A 244 23.01 12.40 -10.09
N GLY A 245 22.76 12.73 -11.35
CA GLY A 245 22.38 11.80 -12.40
C GLY A 245 23.58 11.12 -13.05
N ARG A 246 23.31 9.98 -13.68
CA ARG A 246 24.31 9.16 -14.37
C ARG A 246 24.41 9.52 -15.85
N SER A 247 25.59 9.27 -16.42
CA SER A 247 25.80 9.33 -17.86
C SER A 247 25.59 7.93 -18.46
N ASN A 248 24.37 7.65 -18.92
CA ASN A 248 23.96 6.35 -19.51
C ASN A 248 24.34 6.20 -21.00
N ALA A 249 25.41 6.86 -21.43
CA ALA A 249 25.73 6.99 -22.86
C ALA A 249 26.01 5.64 -23.53
N PHE A 250 26.61 4.68 -22.81
CA PHE A 250 26.94 3.36 -23.34
C PHE A 250 25.71 2.46 -23.45
N GLU A 251 24.82 2.55 -22.47
CA GLU A 251 23.55 1.81 -22.43
C GLU A 251 22.65 2.27 -23.57
N ILE A 252 22.56 3.58 -23.79
CA ILE A 252 21.84 4.18 -24.93
C ILE A 252 22.49 3.79 -26.25
N ALA A 253 23.83 3.86 -26.37
CA ALA A 253 24.50 3.47 -27.61
C ALA A 253 24.22 1.99 -27.96
N ARG A 254 24.20 1.11 -26.95
CA ARG A 254 23.82 -0.30 -27.12
C ARG A 254 22.37 -0.46 -27.55
N SER A 255 21.44 0.30 -26.98
CA SER A 255 20.01 0.27 -27.37
C SER A 255 19.79 0.68 -28.82
N LEU A 256 20.60 1.64 -29.29
CA LEU A 256 20.60 2.12 -30.67
C LEU A 256 21.30 1.16 -31.65
N GLY A 257 21.82 0.02 -31.17
CA GLY A 257 22.40 -1.03 -32.00
C GLY A 257 23.93 -1.06 -32.04
N LEU A 258 24.63 -0.29 -31.22
CA LEU A 258 26.10 -0.36 -31.14
C LEU A 258 26.55 -1.70 -30.56
N SER A 259 27.53 -2.34 -31.19
CA SER A 259 27.95 -3.69 -30.80
C SER A 259 28.56 -3.72 -29.39
N ALA A 260 28.26 -4.79 -28.63
CA ALA A 260 28.77 -4.96 -27.27
C ALA A 260 30.30 -4.88 -27.20
N GLN A 261 31.00 -5.43 -28.20
CA GLN A 261 32.46 -5.37 -28.29
C GLN A 261 32.99 -3.94 -28.42
N LEU A 262 32.31 -3.09 -29.20
CA LEU A 262 32.73 -1.70 -29.38
C LEU A 262 32.42 -0.86 -28.14
N VAL A 263 31.30 -1.12 -27.47
CA VAL A 263 30.96 -0.51 -26.17
C VAL A 263 32.00 -0.86 -25.10
N GLU A 264 32.38 -2.15 -24.99
CA GLU A 264 33.40 -2.57 -24.02
C GLU A 264 34.78 -1.97 -24.35
N ARG A 265 35.13 -1.88 -25.64
CA ARG A 265 36.33 -1.16 -26.07
C ARG A 265 36.27 0.32 -25.70
N ALA A 266 35.11 0.97 -25.87
CA ALA A 266 34.91 2.38 -25.53
C ALA A 266 35.07 2.63 -24.02
N LYS A 267 34.53 1.75 -23.17
CA LYS A 267 34.74 1.79 -21.71
C LYS A 267 36.21 1.68 -21.31
N GLY A 268 37.03 0.99 -22.11
CA GLY A 268 38.47 0.88 -21.91
C GLY A 268 39.25 2.20 -22.06
N PHE A 269 38.69 3.21 -22.73
CA PHE A 269 39.32 4.54 -22.85
C PHE A 269 39.06 5.46 -21.64
N LEU A 270 38.17 5.07 -20.73
CA LEU A 270 37.95 5.80 -19.48
C LEU A 270 39.12 5.58 -18.51
N ARG A 271 39.42 6.60 -17.69
CA ARG A 271 40.44 6.48 -16.64
C ARG A 271 40.03 5.40 -15.63
N PRO A 272 40.97 4.70 -15.00
CA PRO A 272 40.66 3.69 -13.98
C PRO A 272 39.76 4.23 -12.86
N GLU A 273 40.00 5.46 -12.42
CA GLU A 273 39.25 6.14 -11.36
C GLU A 273 37.79 6.38 -11.79
N ASP A 274 37.58 6.87 -13.02
CA ASP A 274 36.24 7.11 -13.59
C ASP A 274 35.45 5.81 -13.71
N ARG A 275 36.11 4.70 -14.04
CA ARG A 275 35.48 3.36 -14.08
C ARG A 275 35.05 2.89 -12.69
N HIS A 276 35.91 3.08 -11.68
CA HIS A 276 35.59 2.67 -10.32
C HIS A 276 34.43 3.50 -9.73
N LEU A 277 34.45 4.82 -9.92
CA LEU A 277 33.37 5.71 -9.51
C LEU A 277 32.02 5.35 -10.16
N ARG A 278 32.04 4.99 -11.46
CA ARG A 278 30.85 4.48 -12.15
C ARG A 278 30.33 3.18 -11.54
N GLN A 279 31.22 2.23 -11.24
CA GLN A 279 30.80 0.96 -10.62
C GLN A 279 30.20 1.15 -9.23
N LEU A 280 30.81 1.98 -8.38
CA LEU A 280 30.27 2.32 -7.06
C LEU A 280 28.92 3.01 -7.16
N SER A 281 28.79 3.95 -8.10
CA SER A 281 27.51 4.56 -8.41
C SER A 281 26.50 3.44 -8.73
N ASP A 282 26.79 2.57 -9.70
CA ASP A 282 25.93 1.46 -10.13
C ASP A 282 25.43 0.57 -8.99
N GLU A 283 26.30 0.23 -8.06
CA GLU A 283 25.93 -0.57 -6.88
C GLU A 283 24.98 0.20 -5.95
N LEU A 284 25.23 1.49 -5.70
CA LEU A 284 24.39 2.34 -4.87
C LEU A 284 22.95 2.46 -5.39
N GLU A 285 22.77 2.62 -6.70
CA GLU A 285 21.44 2.73 -7.31
C GLU A 285 20.68 1.41 -7.30
N ARG A 286 21.37 0.29 -7.56
CA ARG A 286 20.73 -1.04 -7.45
C ARG A 286 20.26 -1.28 -6.03
N ALA A 287 21.06 -0.92 -5.03
CA ALA A 287 20.68 -1.01 -3.63
C ALA A 287 19.48 -0.10 -3.32
N ARG A 288 19.48 1.14 -3.83
CA ARG A 288 18.38 2.09 -3.64
C ARG A 288 17.07 1.61 -4.27
N ARG A 289 17.09 1.17 -5.53
CA ARG A 289 15.87 0.69 -6.21
C ARG A 289 15.26 -0.53 -5.51
N ARG A 290 16.10 -1.41 -4.97
CA ARG A 290 15.64 -2.51 -4.10
C ARG A 290 14.98 -1.95 -2.85
N ALA A 291 15.62 -1.03 -2.16
CA ALA A 291 15.07 -0.39 -0.97
C ALA A 291 13.74 0.35 -1.24
N GLU A 292 13.60 1.05 -2.37
CA GLU A 292 12.34 1.70 -2.76
C GLU A 292 11.23 0.69 -3.05
N THR A 293 11.56 -0.40 -3.76
CA THR A 293 10.60 -1.47 -4.07
C THR A 293 10.14 -2.17 -2.78
N GLU A 294 11.08 -2.48 -1.89
CA GLU A 294 10.82 -3.07 -0.58
C GLU A 294 9.98 -2.13 0.30
N ALA A 295 10.25 -0.82 0.28
CA ALA A 295 9.47 0.17 1.02
C ALA A 295 8.02 0.26 0.52
N VAL A 296 7.80 0.26 -0.79
CA VAL A 296 6.44 0.25 -1.38
C VAL A 296 5.70 -1.04 -1.02
N GLN A 297 6.37 -2.20 -1.07
CA GLN A 297 5.78 -3.48 -0.65
C GLN A 297 5.45 -3.49 0.85
N ALA A 298 6.35 -3.01 1.69
CA ALA A 298 6.13 -2.91 3.13
C ALA A 298 4.96 -1.98 3.47
N ALA A 299 4.81 -0.86 2.76
CA ALA A 299 3.66 0.03 2.92
C ALA A 299 2.33 -0.67 2.58
N ARG A 300 2.28 -1.39 1.45
CA ARG A 300 1.09 -2.16 1.06
C ARG A 300 0.72 -3.25 2.08
N LEU A 301 1.71 -4.03 2.53
CA LEU A 301 1.50 -5.07 3.54
C LEU A 301 1.00 -4.49 4.86
N LYS A 302 1.48 -3.30 5.24
CA LYS A 302 1.02 -2.59 6.43
C LYS A 302 -0.44 -2.15 6.31
N ASP A 303 -0.84 -1.60 5.17
CA ASP A 303 -2.22 -1.18 4.91
C ASP A 303 -3.17 -2.39 4.88
N GLU A 304 -2.76 -3.49 4.26
CA GLU A 304 -3.50 -4.75 4.24
C GLU A 304 -3.65 -5.34 5.65
N ALA A 305 -2.57 -5.36 6.44
CA ALA A 305 -2.61 -5.81 7.83
C ALA A 305 -3.55 -4.92 8.68
N ALA A 306 -3.58 -3.61 8.45
CA ALA A 306 -4.49 -2.70 9.13
C ALA A 306 -5.95 -2.97 8.76
N PHE A 307 -6.23 -3.22 7.48
CA PHE A 307 -7.56 -3.59 7.00
C PHE A 307 -8.04 -4.91 7.59
N LEU A 308 -7.23 -5.97 7.51
CA LEU A 308 -7.57 -7.29 8.06
C LEU A 308 -7.79 -7.22 9.57
N LYS A 309 -6.95 -6.46 10.29
CA LYS A 309 -7.13 -6.26 11.73
C LYS A 309 -8.51 -5.64 12.04
N ALA A 310 -8.89 -4.60 11.33
CA ALA A 310 -10.20 -3.96 11.52
C ALA A 310 -11.36 -4.92 11.20
N GLU A 311 -11.22 -5.74 10.16
CA GLU A 311 -12.21 -6.77 9.80
C GLU A 311 -12.37 -7.83 10.91
N TYR A 312 -11.26 -8.36 11.44
CA TYR A 312 -11.27 -9.36 12.50
C TYR A 312 -11.78 -8.80 13.83
N GLU A 313 -11.45 -7.55 14.17
CA GLU A 313 -12.01 -6.88 15.35
C GLU A 313 -13.53 -6.73 15.23
N GLY A 314 -14.04 -6.41 14.03
CA GLY A 314 -15.48 -6.38 13.74
C GLY A 314 -16.15 -7.75 13.91
N LYS A 315 -15.59 -8.80 13.28
CA LYS A 315 -16.09 -10.19 13.42
C LYS A 315 -16.05 -10.67 14.87
N LEU A 316 -15.01 -10.34 15.62
CA LEU A 316 -14.89 -10.69 17.04
C LEU A 316 -15.99 -10.01 17.86
N GLY A 317 -16.26 -8.73 17.60
CA GLY A 317 -17.37 -8.00 18.21
C GLY A 317 -18.73 -8.67 17.95
N GLU A 318 -19.00 -9.07 16.70
CA GLU A 318 -20.23 -9.79 16.37
C GLU A 318 -20.36 -11.14 17.08
N LEU A 319 -19.27 -11.91 17.15
CA LEU A 319 -19.26 -13.21 17.83
C LEU A 319 -19.49 -13.06 19.34
N LEU A 320 -18.88 -12.05 19.97
CA LEU A 320 -19.10 -11.75 21.38
C LEU A 320 -20.56 -11.34 21.64
N ALA A 321 -21.13 -10.48 20.80
CA ALA A 321 -22.54 -10.09 20.91
C ALA A 321 -23.50 -11.28 20.72
N LYS A 322 -23.23 -12.15 19.75
CA LYS A 322 -23.99 -13.40 19.53
C LYS A 322 -23.90 -14.31 20.75
N LYS A 323 -22.70 -14.47 21.33
CA LYS A 323 -22.49 -15.28 22.54
C LYS A 323 -23.27 -14.74 23.72
N GLU A 324 -23.24 -13.43 23.97
CA GLU A 324 -24.01 -12.81 25.05
C GLU A 324 -25.52 -13.01 24.87
N LYS A 325 -26.02 -12.82 23.65
CA LYS A 325 -27.43 -13.05 23.32
C LYS A 325 -27.86 -14.50 23.54
N LEU A 326 -27.04 -15.46 23.11
CA LEU A 326 -27.28 -16.90 23.33
C LEU A 326 -27.28 -17.25 24.81
N LEU A 327 -26.31 -16.74 25.59
CA LEU A 327 -26.25 -16.97 27.03
C LEU A 327 -27.43 -16.35 27.78
N ALA A 328 -27.87 -15.16 27.38
CA ALA A 328 -29.05 -14.50 27.93
C ALA A 328 -30.32 -15.32 27.66
N GLY A 329 -30.51 -15.77 26.40
CA GLY A 329 -31.64 -16.63 26.02
C GLY A 329 -31.64 -17.95 26.80
N ALA A 330 -30.49 -18.62 26.90
CA ALA A 330 -30.36 -19.88 27.65
C ALA A 330 -30.67 -19.70 29.15
N ARG A 331 -30.26 -18.57 29.76
CA ARG A 331 -30.60 -18.26 31.16
C ARG A 331 -32.10 -18.01 31.35
N GLU A 332 -32.74 -17.33 30.40
CA GLU A 332 -34.17 -17.06 30.46
C GLU A 332 -35.01 -18.32 30.29
N GLU A 333 -34.64 -19.19 29.35
CA GLU A 333 -35.25 -20.52 29.15
C GLU A 333 -35.09 -21.40 30.39
N ALA A 334 -33.88 -21.47 30.97
CA ALA A 334 -33.62 -22.22 32.20
C ALA A 334 -34.47 -21.68 33.37
N ALA A 335 -34.54 -20.36 33.54
CA ALA A 335 -35.37 -19.76 34.57
C ALA A 335 -36.87 -20.03 34.37
N ALA A 336 -37.34 -20.04 33.12
CA ALA A 336 -38.72 -20.39 32.79
C ALA A 336 -39.03 -21.87 33.09
N MET A 337 -38.10 -22.77 32.77
CA MET A 337 -38.23 -24.20 33.07
C MET A 337 -38.31 -24.45 34.58
N VAL A 338 -37.43 -23.81 35.37
CA VAL A 338 -37.46 -23.91 36.85
C VAL A 338 -38.78 -23.36 37.42
N ARG A 339 -39.29 -22.23 36.89
CA ARG A 339 -40.59 -21.68 37.32
C ARG A 339 -41.74 -22.63 37.03
N ARG A 340 -41.79 -23.22 35.83
CA ARG A 340 -42.82 -24.23 35.46
C ARG A 340 -42.74 -25.45 36.38
N ALA A 341 -41.54 -25.98 36.60
CA ALA A 341 -41.31 -27.11 37.49
C ALA A 341 -41.82 -26.84 38.93
N ARG A 342 -41.57 -25.63 39.47
CA ARG A 342 -42.08 -25.23 40.79
C ARG A 342 -43.60 -25.15 40.84
N GLN A 343 -44.23 -24.57 39.82
CA GLN A 343 -45.70 -24.46 39.75
C GLN A 343 -46.36 -25.85 39.66
N GLU A 344 -45.82 -26.76 38.87
CA GLU A 344 -46.30 -28.15 38.78
C GLU A 344 -46.13 -28.89 40.11
N ALA A 345 -44.98 -28.75 40.77
CA ALA A 345 -44.74 -29.35 42.08
C ALA A 345 -45.72 -28.82 43.15
N GLU A 346 -45.96 -27.50 43.19
CA GLU A 346 -46.92 -26.90 44.12
C GLU A 346 -48.37 -27.33 43.85
N ALA A 347 -48.76 -27.47 42.58
CA ALA A 347 -50.08 -27.96 42.20
C ALA A 347 -50.30 -29.41 42.69
N VAL A 348 -49.30 -30.28 42.51
CA VAL A 348 -49.34 -31.66 43.00
C VAL A 348 -49.41 -31.71 44.54
N ILE A 349 -48.61 -30.90 45.24
CA ILE A 349 -48.66 -30.80 46.71
C ILE A 349 -50.04 -30.33 47.20
N ARG A 350 -50.67 -29.37 46.48
CA ARG A 350 -51.99 -28.84 46.83
C ARG A 350 -53.09 -29.88 46.63
N GLU A 351 -53.07 -30.60 45.50
CA GLU A 351 -53.99 -31.72 45.24
C GLU A 351 -53.89 -32.80 46.32
N LEU A 352 -52.66 -33.14 46.72
CA LEU A 352 -52.40 -34.12 47.77
C LEU A 352 -52.86 -33.67 49.15
N ARG A 353 -52.63 -32.41 49.54
CA ARG A 353 -53.12 -31.86 50.81
C ARG A 353 -54.65 -31.88 50.89
N GLY A 354 -55.34 -31.63 49.78
CA GLY A 354 -56.80 -31.75 49.69
C GLY A 354 -57.26 -33.18 49.95
N ARG A 355 -56.69 -34.18 49.26
CA ARG A 355 -57.05 -35.60 49.44
C ARG A 355 -56.72 -36.17 50.82
N VAL A 356 -55.69 -35.67 51.48
CA VAL A 356 -55.29 -36.12 52.83
C VAL A 356 -56.22 -35.59 53.93
N GLN A 357 -56.96 -34.50 53.69
CA GLN A 357 -57.92 -33.97 54.66
C GLN A 357 -59.26 -34.72 54.70
N GLU A 358 -59.62 -35.46 53.64
CA GLU A 358 -60.91 -36.14 53.52
C GLU A 358 -60.85 -37.68 53.68
N ALA A 359 -59.66 -38.26 53.87
CA ALA A 359 -59.45 -39.72 53.80
C ALA A 359 -59.16 -40.40 55.16
N ASP A 360 -59.61 -41.66 55.29
CA ASP A 360 -59.46 -42.50 56.50
C ASP A 360 -58.02 -43.00 56.71
N ARG A 361 -57.68 -43.52 57.90
CA ARG A 361 -56.28 -43.75 58.36
C ARG A 361 -55.45 -44.64 57.42
N ARG A 362 -56.06 -45.61 56.72
CA ARG A 362 -55.38 -46.49 55.73
C ARG A 362 -55.15 -45.84 54.36
N GLU A 363 -56.02 -44.92 53.94
CA GLU A 363 -55.87 -44.21 52.67
C GLU A 363 -54.81 -43.11 52.74
N ARG A 364 -54.61 -42.51 53.92
CA ARG A 364 -53.52 -41.55 54.16
C ARG A 364 -52.14 -42.14 53.91
N GLU A 365 -51.87 -43.36 54.38
CA GLU A 365 -50.56 -44.00 54.19
C GLU A 365 -50.29 -44.31 52.71
N MET A 366 -51.29 -44.82 51.98
CA MET A 366 -51.16 -45.07 50.54
C MET A 366 -51.04 -43.79 49.71
N ALA A 367 -51.78 -42.73 50.07
CA ALA A 367 -51.69 -41.43 49.40
C ALA A 367 -50.32 -40.77 49.60
N VAL A 368 -49.73 -40.89 50.79
CA VAL A 368 -48.38 -40.39 51.10
C VAL A 368 -47.31 -41.19 50.36
N GLN A 369 -47.47 -42.51 50.25
CA GLN A 369 -46.55 -43.38 49.49
C GLN A 369 -46.60 -43.04 47.99
N ALA A 370 -47.80 -42.95 47.40
CA ALA A 370 -47.99 -42.59 45.99
C ALA A 370 -47.53 -41.16 45.67
N ALA A 371 -47.67 -40.23 46.62
CA ALA A 371 -47.14 -38.88 46.53
C ALA A 371 -45.61 -38.86 46.46
N ARG A 372 -44.94 -39.63 47.34
CA ARG A 372 -43.48 -39.77 47.32
C ARG A 372 -42.99 -40.36 46.00
N GLU A 373 -43.70 -41.36 45.46
CA GLU A 373 -43.36 -41.97 44.18
C GLU A 373 -43.53 -40.98 43.01
N ARG A 374 -44.62 -40.21 42.97
CA ARG A 374 -44.84 -39.18 41.94
C ARG A 374 -43.86 -38.01 42.03
N LEU A 375 -43.55 -37.54 43.24
CA LEU A 375 -42.52 -36.50 43.46
C LEU A 375 -41.14 -37.01 43.04
N ARG A 376 -40.83 -38.29 43.30
CA ARG A 376 -39.60 -38.93 42.84
C ARG A 376 -39.54 -39.02 41.32
N GLN A 377 -40.60 -39.48 40.66
CA GLN A 377 -40.68 -39.55 39.20
C GLN A 377 -40.59 -38.17 38.52
N LEU A 378 -41.21 -37.14 39.11
CA LEU A 378 -41.04 -35.75 38.65
C LEU A 378 -39.59 -35.28 38.86
N SER A 379 -39.00 -35.53 40.03
CA SER A 379 -37.60 -35.16 40.31
C SER A 379 -36.61 -35.86 39.36
N GLU A 380 -36.86 -37.13 38.99
CA GLU A 380 -36.02 -37.89 38.07
C GLU A 380 -36.17 -37.37 36.61
N ARG A 381 -37.37 -36.97 36.19
CA ARG A 381 -37.58 -36.29 34.89
C ARG A 381 -36.89 -34.93 34.82
N PHE A 382 -36.89 -34.16 35.91
CA PHE A 382 -36.21 -32.86 36.00
C PHE A 382 -34.68 -32.98 36.16
N ALA A 383 -34.19 -34.05 36.80
CA ALA A 383 -32.76 -34.37 36.87
C ALA A 383 -32.16 -34.76 35.50
N GLN A 384 -32.97 -35.35 34.62
CA GLN A 384 -32.56 -35.69 33.24
C GLN A 384 -32.62 -34.51 32.26
N SER A 385 -33.29 -33.41 32.60
CA SER A 385 -33.49 -32.25 31.72
C SER A 385 -32.78 -30.96 32.19
N SER A 386 -32.07 -31.02 33.32
CA SER A 386 -31.17 -29.94 33.73
C SER A 386 -29.81 -30.10 33.02
N PRO A 387 -29.25 -29.06 32.39
CA PRO A 387 -27.85 -29.09 32.00
C PRO A 387 -27.05 -29.23 33.30
N SER A 388 -26.18 -30.24 33.39
CA SER A 388 -25.27 -30.36 34.51
C SER A 388 -24.34 -29.15 34.51
N VAL A 389 -24.65 -28.15 35.32
CA VAL A 389 -23.64 -27.19 35.76
C VAL A 389 -22.67 -28.04 36.58
N LEU A 390 -21.49 -28.29 36.01
CA LEU A 390 -20.37 -28.91 36.71
C LEU A 390 -19.93 -27.94 37.82
N GLU A 391 -20.63 -27.96 38.95
CA GLU A 391 -20.07 -27.54 40.22
C GLU A 391 -18.96 -28.53 40.55
N GLY A 392 -17.72 -28.04 40.52
CA GLY A 392 -16.52 -28.83 40.77
C GLY A 392 -16.61 -29.52 42.12
N ALA A 393 -16.66 -30.85 42.10
CA ALA A 393 -16.41 -31.66 43.27
C ALA A 393 -14.93 -31.48 43.68
N VAL A 394 -14.71 -30.91 44.87
CA VAL A 394 -13.46 -31.08 45.61
C VAL A 394 -13.51 -32.49 46.20
N PRO A 395 -12.62 -33.43 45.82
CA PRO A 395 -11.66 -33.89 46.83
C PRO A 395 -10.36 -34.53 46.29
N GLY A 396 -9.34 -34.55 47.15
CA GLY A 396 -8.24 -35.53 47.10
C GLY A 396 -6.86 -34.92 46.87
N THR A 397 -5.99 -35.12 47.85
CA THR A 397 -4.56 -34.81 47.82
C THR A 397 -3.90 -35.24 46.51
N VAL A 398 -3.42 -34.28 45.73
CA VAL A 398 -2.63 -34.51 44.52
C VAL A 398 -1.19 -34.79 44.96
N GLU A 399 -0.65 -35.95 44.59
CA GLU A 399 0.74 -36.33 44.89
C GLU A 399 1.67 -36.07 43.68
N PRO A 400 2.96 -35.76 43.89
CA PRO A 400 3.94 -35.66 42.80
C PRO A 400 3.98 -36.97 42.00
N GLY A 401 3.93 -36.87 40.67
CA GLY A 401 3.89 -37.99 39.74
C GLY A 401 2.49 -38.40 39.27
N ALA A 402 1.42 -37.87 39.87
CA ALA A 402 0.05 -38.16 39.43
C ALA A 402 -0.27 -37.54 38.05
N ARG A 403 -1.00 -38.28 37.20
CA ARG A 403 -1.59 -37.73 35.97
C ARG A 403 -2.87 -36.97 36.31
N VAL A 404 -2.90 -35.71 35.92
CA VAL A 404 -4.02 -34.79 36.13
C VAL A 404 -4.46 -34.18 34.81
N PHE A 405 -5.76 -34.01 34.64
CA PHE A 405 -6.33 -33.26 33.54
C PHE A 405 -6.43 -31.79 33.96
N VAL A 406 -6.05 -30.88 33.06
CA VAL A 406 -6.14 -29.43 33.28
C VAL A 406 -7.23 -28.85 32.37
N PRO A 407 -8.45 -28.62 32.88
CA PRO A 407 -9.58 -28.19 32.07
C PRO A 407 -9.32 -26.90 31.27
N ARG A 408 -8.54 -25.96 31.84
CA ARG A 408 -8.19 -24.68 31.19
C ARG A 408 -7.42 -24.87 29.87
N PHE A 409 -6.62 -25.93 29.77
CA PHE A 409 -5.83 -26.24 28.58
C PHE A 409 -6.39 -27.44 27.81
N SER A 410 -7.45 -28.08 28.32
CA SER A 410 -8.04 -29.30 27.78
C SER A 410 -7.01 -30.40 27.48
N GLN A 411 -5.96 -30.47 28.29
CA GLN A 411 -4.82 -31.38 28.12
C GLN A 411 -4.50 -32.10 29.43
N GLU A 412 -3.94 -33.29 29.30
CA GLU A 412 -3.38 -34.05 30.41
C GLU A 412 -1.95 -33.61 30.71
N GLY A 413 -1.61 -33.58 31.99
CA GLY A 413 -0.25 -33.32 32.45
C GLY A 413 0.11 -34.15 33.67
N THR A 414 1.39 -34.18 33.99
CA THR A 414 1.91 -34.90 35.16
C THR A 414 2.30 -33.90 36.22
N VAL A 415 1.89 -34.14 37.46
CA VAL A 415 2.25 -33.29 38.61
C VAL A 415 3.75 -33.43 38.87
N ALA A 416 4.49 -32.36 38.67
CA ALA A 416 5.93 -32.32 38.90
C ALA A 416 6.26 -32.01 40.36
N ASP A 417 5.50 -31.13 41.00
CA ASP A 417 5.71 -30.73 42.40
C ASP A 417 4.41 -30.21 43.04
N VAL A 418 4.28 -30.38 44.36
CA VAL A 418 3.11 -29.96 45.16
C VAL A 418 3.61 -29.04 46.28
N SER A 419 3.32 -27.74 46.18
CA SER A 419 3.67 -26.78 47.22
C SER A 419 2.71 -26.90 48.42
N LYS A 420 3.23 -26.68 49.64
CA LYS A 420 2.47 -26.69 50.89
C LYS A 420 1.38 -25.59 50.95
N GLU A 421 1.40 -24.64 50.02
CA GLU A 421 0.45 -23.51 49.91
C GLU A 421 -0.72 -23.78 48.94
N GLY A 422 -0.93 -25.03 48.50
CA GLY A 422 -2.09 -25.38 47.67
C GLY A 422 -1.93 -25.08 46.17
N MET A 423 -0.68 -24.86 45.73
CA MET A 423 -0.29 -24.72 44.33
C MET A 423 0.44 -25.99 43.87
N VAL A 424 0.07 -26.49 42.69
CA VAL A 424 0.68 -27.65 42.02
C VAL A 424 1.32 -27.22 40.72
N THR A 425 2.55 -27.69 40.49
CA THR A 425 3.23 -27.51 39.21
C THR A 425 2.92 -28.72 38.34
N VAL A 426 2.23 -28.50 37.23
CA VAL A 426 1.87 -29.56 36.28
C VAL A 426 2.71 -29.39 35.02
N GLN A 427 3.31 -30.49 34.55
CA GLN A 427 4.02 -30.56 33.29
C GLN A 427 3.05 -31.03 32.19
N ILE A 428 2.83 -30.17 31.20
CA ILE A 428 1.97 -30.41 30.04
C ILE A 428 2.87 -30.34 28.80
N GLY A 429 3.18 -31.49 28.20
CA GLY A 429 4.18 -31.58 27.13
C GLY A 429 5.55 -31.05 27.58
N SER A 430 6.06 -30.03 26.89
CA SER A 430 7.36 -29.37 27.16
C SER A 430 7.29 -28.21 28.17
N PHE A 431 6.09 -27.80 28.60
CA PHE A 431 5.91 -26.63 29.48
C PHE A 431 5.51 -27.03 30.91
N ARG A 432 5.97 -26.28 31.91
CA ARG A 432 5.57 -26.42 33.31
C ARG A 432 4.73 -25.22 33.73
N VAL A 433 3.57 -25.47 34.32
CA VAL A 433 2.63 -24.42 34.74
C VAL A 433 2.25 -24.63 36.20
N GLY A 434 2.37 -23.58 37.01
CA GLY A 434 1.89 -23.55 38.40
C GLY A 434 0.40 -23.20 38.45
N LEU A 435 -0.42 -24.05 39.05
CA LEU A 435 -1.87 -23.90 39.14
C LEU A 435 -2.36 -24.23 40.56
N PRO A 436 -3.44 -23.62 41.06
CA PRO A 436 -4.07 -24.06 42.30
C PRO A 436 -4.53 -25.53 42.19
N VAL A 437 -4.46 -26.31 43.27
CA VAL A 437 -4.92 -27.72 43.30
C VAL A 437 -6.38 -27.87 42.84
N ALA A 438 -7.23 -26.87 43.10
CA ALA A 438 -8.62 -26.86 42.65
C ALA A 438 -8.80 -26.77 41.12
N ALA A 439 -7.75 -26.38 40.37
CA ALA A 439 -7.79 -26.21 38.93
C ALA A 439 -7.35 -27.47 38.14
N VAL A 440 -7.06 -28.57 38.84
CA VAL A 440 -6.62 -29.84 38.25
C VAL A 440 -7.52 -30.98 38.71
N GLN A 441 -7.77 -31.96 37.84
CA GLN A 441 -8.63 -33.11 38.15
C GLN A 441 -7.86 -34.42 37.96
N PRO A 442 -7.93 -35.39 38.88
CA PRO A 442 -7.30 -36.69 38.69
C PRO A 442 -7.94 -37.43 37.50
N VAL A 443 -7.11 -38.03 36.64
CA VAL A 443 -7.57 -38.75 35.44
C VAL A 443 -8.40 -40.00 35.80
N ALA A 444 -8.24 -40.54 37.01
CA ALA A 444 -9.01 -41.67 37.54
C ALA A 444 -10.43 -41.24 37.94
N GLY A 445 -11.32 -41.06 36.95
CA GLY A 445 -12.73 -40.76 37.20
C GLY A 445 -13.46 -40.08 36.05
N TRP A 446 -12.77 -39.63 35.00
CA TRP A 446 -13.43 -39.04 33.83
C TRP A 446 -14.01 -40.13 32.92
N ARG A 447 -15.30 -40.43 33.06
CA ARG A 447 -16.08 -41.10 32.02
C ARG A 447 -16.49 -40.04 31.00
N SER A 448 -16.04 -40.16 29.75
CA SER A 448 -16.43 -39.22 28.69
C SER A 448 -17.94 -39.32 28.45
N ALA A 449 -18.68 -38.30 28.91
CA ALA A 449 -20.01 -38.04 28.41
C ALA A 449 -19.86 -37.19 27.14
N GLY A 450 -20.21 -37.77 26.01
CA GLY A 450 -20.55 -37.04 24.78
C GLY A 450 -19.45 -36.16 24.22
N GLY A 451 -18.36 -36.77 23.73
CA GLY A 451 -17.62 -36.14 22.65
C GLY A 451 -18.58 -35.98 21.47
N VAL A 452 -18.87 -34.74 21.09
CA VAL A 452 -19.42 -34.45 19.76
C VAL A 452 -18.43 -35.07 18.78
N ARG A 453 -18.83 -36.19 18.17
CA ARG A 453 -18.21 -36.64 16.94
C ARG A 453 -18.43 -35.50 15.97
N PHE A 454 -17.40 -34.71 15.75
CA PHE A 454 -17.24 -34.15 14.42
C PHE A 454 -17.23 -35.36 13.49
N ASP A 455 -18.27 -35.47 12.69
CA ASP A 455 -18.27 -36.29 11.49
C ASP A 455 -17.30 -35.62 10.51
N GLY A 456 -16.01 -35.59 10.88
CA GLY A 456 -14.93 -35.57 9.92
C GLY A 456 -15.00 -36.95 9.31
N GLY A 457 -15.81 -37.07 8.25
CA GLY A 457 -15.97 -38.31 7.52
C GLY A 457 -14.59 -38.94 7.40
N SER A 458 -14.50 -40.22 7.77
CA SER A 458 -13.30 -41.01 7.51
C SER A 458 -13.15 -41.11 6.00
N VAL A 459 -12.63 -40.04 5.39
CA VAL A 459 -12.02 -40.12 4.08
C VAL A 459 -10.79 -40.95 4.37
N ALA A 460 -10.83 -42.22 3.96
CA ALA A 460 -9.62 -43.03 3.86
C ALA A 460 -8.55 -42.11 3.28
N ALA A 461 -7.55 -41.74 4.08
CA ALA A 461 -6.54 -40.80 3.67
C ALA A 461 -5.81 -41.47 2.50
N SER A 462 -6.19 -41.06 1.29
CA SER A 462 -5.58 -41.58 0.08
C SER A 462 -4.18 -41.02 0.04
N SER A 463 -3.20 -41.86 -0.28
CA SER A 463 -1.84 -41.38 -0.57
C SER A 463 -1.75 -40.62 -1.89
N THR A 464 -2.88 -40.29 -2.52
CA THR A 464 -2.95 -39.68 -3.83
C THR A 464 -4.05 -38.63 -3.90
N VAL A 465 -3.72 -37.47 -4.46
CA VAL A 465 -4.68 -36.40 -4.78
C VAL A 465 -4.67 -36.12 -6.27
N ASP A 466 -5.84 -36.11 -6.90
CA ASP A 466 -6.01 -35.83 -8.33
C ASP A 466 -6.59 -34.42 -8.52
N LEU A 467 -5.80 -33.55 -9.13
CA LEU A 467 -6.09 -32.14 -9.37
C LEU A 467 -6.38 -31.86 -10.87
N ARG A 468 -6.45 -32.91 -11.71
CA ARG A 468 -6.69 -32.75 -13.14
C ARG A 468 -8.07 -32.14 -13.40
N GLY A 469 -8.11 -31.18 -14.32
CA GLY A 469 -9.35 -30.53 -14.75
C GLY A 469 -9.87 -29.42 -13.82
N GLN A 470 -9.20 -29.15 -12.70
CA GLN A 470 -9.52 -28.05 -11.79
C GLN A 470 -8.82 -26.75 -12.21
N ARG A 471 -9.38 -25.59 -11.85
CA ARG A 471 -8.69 -24.31 -11.99
C ARG A 471 -7.60 -24.21 -10.90
N VAL A 472 -6.57 -23.38 -11.13
CA VAL A 472 -5.40 -23.30 -10.23
C VAL A 472 -5.79 -23.03 -8.77
N GLU A 473 -6.69 -22.08 -8.52
CA GLU A 473 -7.14 -21.73 -7.16
C GLU A 473 -7.88 -22.88 -6.46
N GLU A 474 -8.75 -23.59 -7.18
CA GLU A 474 -9.48 -24.75 -6.65
C GLU A 474 -8.53 -25.92 -6.35
N ALA A 475 -7.54 -26.13 -7.21
CA ALA A 475 -6.55 -27.18 -7.07
C ALA A 475 -5.64 -26.97 -5.86
N LEU A 476 -5.24 -25.72 -5.58
CA LEU A 476 -4.42 -25.40 -4.41
C LEU A 476 -5.19 -25.62 -3.09
N LEU A 477 -6.46 -25.22 -3.05
CA LEU A 477 -7.32 -25.46 -1.87
C LEU A 477 -7.56 -26.96 -1.64
N ALA A 478 -7.74 -27.73 -2.72
CA ALA A 478 -7.88 -29.18 -2.64
C ALA A 478 -6.59 -29.86 -2.16
N LEU A 479 -5.42 -29.37 -2.62
CA LEU A 479 -4.11 -29.83 -2.20
C LEU A 479 -3.85 -29.53 -0.71
N GLU A 480 -4.10 -28.31 -0.26
CA GLU A 480 -3.94 -27.89 1.14
C GLU A 480 -4.74 -28.80 2.08
N ARG A 481 -6.04 -28.94 1.84
CA ARG A 481 -6.92 -29.80 2.63
C ARG A 481 -6.46 -31.26 2.65
N HIS A 482 -5.89 -31.73 1.54
CA HIS A 482 -5.41 -33.11 1.43
C HIS A 482 -4.09 -33.33 2.18
N LEU A 483 -3.15 -32.39 2.11
CA LEU A 483 -1.90 -32.43 2.87
C LEU A 483 -2.16 -32.40 4.37
N ASP A 484 -3.15 -31.60 4.81
CA ASP A 484 -3.57 -31.54 6.20
C ASP A 484 -4.15 -32.87 6.68
N ALA A 485 -5.01 -33.49 5.87
CA ALA A 485 -5.57 -34.80 6.16
C ALA A 485 -4.50 -35.90 6.16
N ALA A 486 -3.55 -35.86 5.23
CA ALA A 486 -2.46 -36.82 5.12
C ALA A 486 -1.48 -36.74 6.31
N PHE A 487 -1.13 -35.52 6.74
CA PHE A 487 -0.31 -35.30 7.92
C PHE A 487 -1.00 -35.77 9.20
N LEU A 488 -2.29 -35.46 9.37
CA LEU A 488 -3.08 -35.94 10.52
C LEU A 488 -3.24 -37.47 10.51
N ALA A 489 -3.25 -38.10 9.34
CA ALA A 489 -3.28 -39.54 9.18
C ALA A 489 -1.90 -40.22 9.31
N GLY A 490 -0.81 -39.46 9.47
CA GLY A 490 0.55 -39.98 9.58
C GLY A 490 1.10 -40.58 8.28
N LEU A 491 0.61 -40.13 7.12
CA LEU A 491 1.14 -40.56 5.82
C LEU A 491 2.46 -39.83 5.55
N GLY A 492 3.56 -40.57 5.47
CA GLY A 492 4.87 -39.99 5.14
C GLY A 492 5.04 -39.59 3.68
N ARG A 493 4.11 -39.96 2.79
CA ARG A 493 4.19 -39.72 1.35
C ARG A 493 2.80 -39.48 0.73
N VAL A 494 2.72 -38.48 -0.15
CA VAL A 494 1.54 -38.13 -0.94
C VAL A 494 1.93 -37.91 -2.41
N ASP A 495 1.19 -38.52 -3.33
CA ASP A 495 1.35 -38.36 -4.78
C ASP A 495 0.30 -37.35 -5.32
N VAL A 496 0.75 -36.24 -5.89
CA VAL A 496 -0.10 -35.15 -6.42
C VAL A 496 -0.18 -35.24 -7.94
N ILE A 497 -1.33 -35.62 -8.48
CA ILE A 497 -1.56 -35.75 -9.91
C ILE A 497 -2.13 -34.44 -10.47
N HIS A 498 -1.33 -33.70 -11.23
CA HIS A 498 -1.75 -32.44 -11.89
C HIS A 498 -1.82 -32.55 -13.42
N GLY A 499 -1.34 -33.65 -14.01
CA GLY A 499 -1.39 -33.92 -15.45
C GLY A 499 -0.35 -33.16 -16.28
N TYR A 500 -0.38 -33.38 -17.60
CA TYR A 500 0.58 -32.90 -18.61
C TYR A 500 0.11 -31.68 -19.41
N GLY A 501 -0.84 -30.89 -18.88
CA GLY A 501 -1.45 -29.77 -19.61
C GLY A 501 -0.47 -28.62 -19.94
N THR A 502 -0.93 -27.37 -19.86
CA THR A 502 -0.11 -26.17 -20.13
C THR A 502 1.04 -25.92 -19.14
N GLY A 503 1.24 -26.80 -18.14
CA GLY A 503 2.25 -26.64 -17.09
C GLY A 503 1.85 -25.68 -15.96
N ALA A 504 0.74 -24.94 -16.10
CA ALA A 504 0.29 -23.96 -15.11
C ALA A 504 -0.01 -24.59 -13.73
N LEU A 505 -0.76 -25.69 -13.71
CA LEU A 505 -1.06 -26.42 -12.46
C LEU A 505 0.20 -27.00 -11.82
N ARG A 506 1.15 -27.48 -12.62
CA ARG A 506 2.44 -27.98 -12.11
C ARG A 506 3.23 -26.87 -11.43
N ALA A 507 3.37 -25.73 -12.10
CA ALA A 507 4.11 -24.59 -11.57
C ALA A 507 3.48 -24.09 -10.26
N ALA A 508 2.16 -23.92 -10.22
CA ALA A 508 1.43 -23.48 -9.02
C ALA A 508 1.55 -24.48 -7.86
N VAL A 509 1.46 -25.79 -8.13
CA VAL A 509 1.64 -26.83 -7.10
C VAL A 509 3.07 -26.82 -6.55
N GLN A 510 4.09 -26.70 -7.39
CA GLN A 510 5.49 -26.67 -6.95
C GLN A 510 5.83 -25.39 -6.17
N GLU A 511 5.26 -24.26 -6.58
CA GLU A 511 5.39 -23.00 -5.85
C GLU A 511 4.75 -23.11 -4.46
N TYR A 512 3.52 -23.62 -4.37
CA TYR A 512 2.83 -23.85 -3.09
C TYR A 512 3.57 -24.80 -2.16
N LEU A 513 4.10 -25.91 -2.69
CA LEU A 513 4.83 -26.90 -1.90
C LEU A 513 6.17 -26.36 -1.37
N SER A 514 6.82 -25.42 -2.07
CA SER A 514 8.09 -24.83 -1.62
C SER A 514 7.95 -23.92 -0.40
N GLY A 515 6.75 -23.34 -0.18
CA GLY A 515 6.43 -22.52 0.99
C GLY A 515 5.76 -23.29 2.14
N CYS A 516 5.51 -24.59 2.01
CA CYS A 516 4.72 -25.35 2.99
C CYS A 516 5.62 -25.95 4.09
N PRO A 517 5.46 -25.58 5.39
CA PRO A 517 6.31 -26.07 6.48
C PRO A 517 6.21 -27.58 6.75
N ARG A 518 5.14 -28.24 6.29
CA ARG A 518 4.84 -29.65 6.55
C ARG A 518 5.48 -30.59 5.52
N VAL A 519 6.11 -30.02 4.48
CA VAL A 519 6.73 -30.72 3.37
C VAL A 519 8.23 -30.82 3.62
N LYS A 520 8.72 -32.04 3.78
CA LYS A 520 10.14 -32.32 3.95
C LYS A 520 10.89 -32.21 2.62
N SER A 521 10.32 -32.74 1.55
CA SER A 521 10.86 -32.65 0.19
C SER A 521 9.77 -32.94 -0.85
N PHE A 522 9.97 -32.47 -2.09
CA PHE A 522 9.12 -32.85 -3.22
C PHE A 522 9.93 -33.03 -4.50
N ARG A 523 9.49 -33.94 -5.38
CA ARG A 523 10.12 -34.20 -6.68
C ARG A 523 9.08 -34.57 -7.74
N ALA A 524 9.44 -34.45 -9.01
CA ALA A 524 8.63 -35.02 -10.08
C ALA A 524 8.58 -36.57 -9.97
N GLY A 525 7.46 -37.16 -10.40
CA GLY A 525 7.27 -38.61 -10.43
C GLY A 525 8.28 -39.31 -11.34
N GLY A 526 8.81 -40.44 -10.88
CA GLY A 526 9.74 -41.27 -11.64
C GLY A 526 9.05 -42.18 -12.67
N PRO A 527 9.83 -43.01 -13.40
CA PRO A 527 9.30 -44.07 -14.26
C PRO A 527 8.46 -45.05 -13.43
N GLY A 528 7.15 -45.13 -13.70
CA GLY A 528 6.19 -45.93 -12.93
C GLY A 528 5.30 -45.14 -11.96
N GLU A 529 5.61 -43.87 -11.70
CA GLU A 529 4.88 -42.98 -10.77
C GLU A 529 4.09 -41.87 -11.50
N GLY A 530 3.86 -42.02 -12.80
CA GLY A 530 3.12 -41.03 -13.62
C GLY A 530 3.97 -39.91 -14.23
N GLY A 531 5.30 -39.93 -14.02
CA GLY A 531 6.26 -39.05 -14.71
C GLY A 531 6.08 -37.56 -14.38
N ALA A 532 6.29 -36.69 -15.36
CA ALA A 532 6.22 -35.24 -15.18
C ALA A 532 4.80 -34.69 -14.92
N GLY A 533 3.76 -35.54 -14.97
CA GLY A 533 2.38 -35.20 -14.64
C GLY A 533 2.01 -35.43 -13.18
N VAL A 534 2.96 -35.92 -12.36
CA VAL A 534 2.79 -36.19 -10.94
C VAL A 534 3.94 -35.56 -10.16
N THR A 535 3.63 -34.97 -9.00
CA THR A 535 4.61 -34.51 -8.02
C THR A 535 4.50 -35.37 -6.77
N VAL A 536 5.58 -36.02 -6.37
CA VAL A 536 5.68 -36.84 -5.17
C VAL A 536 6.15 -35.96 -4.03
N VAL A 537 5.41 -35.95 -2.92
CA VAL A 537 5.63 -35.10 -1.74
C VAL A 537 5.92 -35.99 -0.54
N GLU A 538 7.02 -35.72 0.15
CA GLU A 538 7.35 -36.33 1.44
C GLU A 538 6.97 -35.37 2.57
N LEU A 539 6.21 -35.86 3.55
CA LEU A 539 5.77 -35.10 4.71
C LEU A 539 6.68 -35.37 5.92
N GLU A 540 6.76 -34.40 6.83
CA GLU A 540 7.58 -34.50 8.07
C GLU A 540 7.08 -35.53 9.09
#